data_AF-A0A7V3J2U1-F1
#
_entry.id   AF-A0A7V3J2U1-F1
#
_cell.length_a   1.000
_cell.length_b   1.000
_cell.length_c   1.000
_cell.angle_alpha   90.00
_cell.angle_beta   90.00
_cell.angle_gamma   90.00
#
_symmetry.space_group_name_H-M   'P 1'
#
loop_
_entity.id
_entity.type
_entity.pdbx_description
1 polymer ?
#
loop_
_entity_poly.entity_id
_entity_poly.type
_entity_poly.pdbx_seq_one_letter_code
_entity_poly.pdbx_strand_id
1 'polypeptide(L)'
;MFKLHFGRLTGKAYTKDERVLRFEAIAHNTAELRCGRMIDKFPEIVTQLADIAERFATTLDCVHTSFLDELPTGSMLSATPGRRYRPQQTP
;
A
#
# COMPACT_ATOMS: atom_id res chain seq x y z
N MET A 1 -8.70 -9.33 -7.61
CA MET A 1 -9.46 -8.17 -7.11
C MET A 1 -9.90 -8.45 -5.69
N PHE A 2 -9.53 -7.60 -4.74
CA PHE A 2 -9.98 -7.64 -3.35
C PHE A 2 -10.97 -6.51 -3.12
N LYS A 3 -12.10 -6.79 -2.45
CA LYS A 3 -13.16 -5.82 -2.22
C LYS A 3 -13.66 -5.96 -0.78
N LEU A 4 -13.66 -4.86 -0.07
CA LEU A 4 -14.06 -4.78 1.33
C LEU A 4 -15.21 -3.80 1.46
N HIS A 5 -16.29 -4.24 2.11
CA HIS A 5 -17.48 -3.44 2.33
C HIS A 5 -17.61 -3.13 3.82
N PHE A 6 -17.72 -1.84 4.16
CA PHE A 6 -18.02 -1.35 5.51
C PHE A 6 -19.27 -0.47 5.43
N GLY A 7 -20.46 -1.05 5.60
CA GLY A 7 -21.71 -0.32 5.41
C GLY A 7 -21.87 0.16 3.98
N ARG A 8 -22.01 1.48 3.75
CA ARG A 8 -22.06 2.10 2.41
C ARG A 8 -20.70 2.66 1.99
N LEU A 9 -19.62 2.32 2.70
CA LEU A 9 -18.24 2.50 2.25
C LEU A 9 -17.74 1.22 1.58
N THR A 10 -17.11 1.36 0.42
CA THR A 10 -16.47 0.26 -0.30
C THR A 10 -15.00 0.59 -0.53
N GLY A 11 -14.11 -0.28 -0.05
CA GLY A 11 -12.70 -0.32 -0.45
C GLY A 11 -12.50 -1.35 -1.57
N LYS A 12 -11.80 -0.99 -2.64
CA LYS A 12 -11.38 -1.91 -3.71
C LYS A 12 -9.87 -1.86 -3.85
N ALA A 13 -9.26 -3.03 -3.98
CA ALA A 13 -7.88 -3.18 -4.36
C ALA A 13 -7.79 -4.10 -5.58
N TYR A 14 -7.08 -3.67 -6.60
CA TYR A 14 -6.83 -4.51 -7.76
C TYR A 14 -5.44 -4.26 -8.33
N THR A 15 -4.77 -5.36 -8.64
CA THR A 15 -3.55 -5.33 -9.44
C THR A 15 -3.95 -4.84 -10.82
N LYS A 16 -3.37 -3.70 -11.21
CA LYS A 16 -3.30 -3.28 -12.60
C LYS A 16 -2.17 -4.08 -13.28
N ASP A 17 -1.95 -3.84 -14.55
CA ASP A 17 -0.76 -4.29 -15.29
C ASP A 17 0.55 -3.84 -14.59
N GLU A 18 1.72 -4.14 -15.15
CA GLU A 18 3.04 -3.64 -14.70
C GLU A 18 3.31 -3.64 -13.18
N ARG A 19 2.67 -4.55 -12.42
CA ARG A 19 2.84 -4.69 -10.96
C ARG A 19 2.38 -3.47 -10.16
N VAL A 20 1.48 -2.65 -10.71
CA VAL A 20 0.89 -1.53 -9.97
C VAL A 20 -0.35 -1.99 -9.23
N LEU A 21 -0.43 -1.75 -7.92
CA LEU A 21 -1.63 -1.98 -7.13
C LEU A 21 -2.41 -0.68 -7.00
N ARG A 22 -3.68 -0.68 -7.41
CA ARG A 22 -4.58 0.47 -7.25
C ARG A 22 -5.57 0.22 -6.13
N PHE A 23 -5.70 1.21 -5.25
CA PHE A 23 -6.69 1.24 -4.18
C PHE A 23 -7.71 2.34 -4.43
N GLU A 24 -8.99 2.02 -4.20
CA GLU A 24 -10.09 2.97 -4.32
C GLU A 24 -10.96 2.90 -3.07
N ALA A 25 -11.18 4.04 -2.42
CA ALA A 25 -12.16 4.23 -1.37
C ALA A 25 -13.40 4.92 -1.96
N ILE A 26 -14.58 4.32 -1.78
CA ILE A 26 -15.83 4.77 -2.39
C ILE A 26 -16.89 4.91 -1.30
N ALA A 27 -17.34 6.12 -1.03
CA ALA A 27 -18.52 6.36 -0.20
C ALA A 27 -19.77 6.40 -1.09
N HIS A 28 -20.63 5.38 -0.98
CA HIS A 28 -21.94 5.37 -1.67
C HIS A 28 -22.94 6.33 -1.01
N ASN A 29 -22.68 6.77 0.22
CA ASN A 29 -23.39 7.85 0.89
C ASN A 29 -22.43 8.63 1.79
N THR A 30 -22.17 9.88 1.45
CA THR A 30 -21.23 10.74 2.19
C THR A 30 -21.73 11.11 3.59
N ALA A 31 -23.02 10.93 3.89
CA ALA A 31 -23.52 11.08 5.25
C ALA A 31 -22.85 10.10 6.25
N GLU A 32 -22.38 8.94 5.78
CA GLU A 32 -21.68 7.97 6.63
C GLU A 32 -20.26 8.42 7.02
N LEU A 33 -19.68 9.35 6.26
CA LEU A 33 -18.43 10.03 6.60
C LEU A 33 -18.63 11.10 7.70
N ARG A 34 -19.87 11.24 8.22
CA ARG A 34 -20.27 12.16 9.30
C ARG A 34 -19.96 13.65 9.05
N CYS A 35 -19.54 14.01 7.85
CA CYS A 35 -19.21 15.38 7.43
C CYS A 35 -20.40 16.15 6.83
N GLY A 36 -21.54 15.49 6.59
CA GLY A 36 -22.73 16.08 5.96
C GLY A 36 -22.79 15.90 4.43
N ARG A 37 -23.86 16.41 3.80
CA ARG A 37 -24.16 16.25 2.36
C ARG A 37 -24.20 17.60 1.64
N MET A 38 -23.08 18.30 1.57
CA MET A 38 -22.94 19.57 0.83
C MET A 38 -21.67 19.59 0.00
N ILE A 39 -21.68 20.36 -1.10
CA ILE A 39 -20.49 20.56 -1.94
C ILE A 39 -19.36 21.24 -1.16
N ASP A 40 -19.69 22.10 -0.20
CA ASP A 40 -18.72 22.74 0.69
C ASP A 40 -17.98 21.74 1.58
N LYS A 41 -18.55 20.54 1.77
CA LYS A 41 -17.95 19.42 2.50
C LYS A 41 -17.16 18.48 1.62
N PHE A 42 -17.12 18.72 0.31
CA PHE A 42 -16.36 17.90 -0.64
C PHE A 42 -14.86 17.81 -0.28
N PRO A 43 -14.17 18.89 0.12
CA PRO A 43 -12.77 18.77 0.55
C PRO A 43 -12.62 17.83 1.75
N GLU A 44 -13.51 17.95 2.74
CA GLU A 44 -13.51 17.11 3.95
C GLU A 44 -13.79 15.63 3.61
N ILE A 45 -14.72 15.37 2.69
CA ILE A 45 -15.03 14.03 2.17
C ILE A 45 -13.80 13.41 1.49
N VAL A 46 -13.12 14.17 0.62
CA VAL A 46 -11.93 13.70 -0.11
C VAL A 46 -10.79 13.41 0.85
N THR A 47 -10.54 14.27 1.85
CA THR A 47 -9.53 14.04 2.89
C THR A 47 -9.81 12.74 3.64
N GLN A 48 -11.04 12.53 4.11
CA GLN A 48 -11.37 11.29 4.82
C GLN A 48 -11.22 10.04 3.96
N LEU A 49 -11.61 10.09 2.68
CA LEU A 49 -11.43 8.97 1.76
C LEU A 49 -9.94 8.70 1.47
N ALA A 50 -9.12 9.75 1.37
CA ALA A 50 -7.68 9.62 1.22
C ALA A 50 -7.05 8.96 2.45
N ASP A 51 -7.40 9.40 3.66
CA ASP A 51 -6.92 8.80 4.92
C ASP A 51 -7.26 7.32 5.01
N ILE A 52 -8.46 6.93 4.56
CA ILE A 52 -8.89 5.52 4.52
C ILE A 52 -8.02 4.72 3.55
N ALA A 53 -7.77 5.25 2.35
CA ALA A 53 -6.95 4.60 1.35
C ALA A 53 -5.49 4.46 1.82
N GLU A 54 -4.94 5.49 2.46
CA GLU A 54 -3.59 5.51 3.00
C GLU A 54 -3.41 4.46 4.09
N ARG A 55 -4.29 4.44 5.11
CA ARG A 55 -4.23 3.44 6.19
C ARG A 55 -4.30 2.01 5.66
N PHE A 56 -5.11 1.77 4.64
CA PHE A 56 -5.20 0.47 4.01
C PHE A 56 -3.90 0.09 3.29
N ALA A 57 -3.30 1.02 2.53
CA ALA A 57 -2.01 0.83 1.90
C ALA A 57 -0.90 0.55 2.92
N THR A 58 -0.82 1.34 4.01
CA THR A 58 0.14 1.11 5.10
C THR A 58 -0.02 -0.27 5.73
N THR A 59 -1.25 -0.70 5.97
CA THR A 59 -1.51 -2.05 6.53
C THR A 59 -1.01 -3.14 5.59
N LEU A 60 -1.23 -2.99 4.28
CA LEU A 60 -0.74 -3.93 3.29
C LEU A 60 0.77 -3.93 3.15
N ASP A 61 1.43 -2.77 3.24
CA ASP A 61 2.88 -2.69 3.28
C ASP A 61 3.45 -3.43 4.49
N CYS A 62 2.89 -3.22 5.68
CA CYS A 62 3.29 -3.95 6.89
C CYS A 62 3.14 -5.47 6.73
N VAL A 63 1.99 -5.92 6.19
CA VAL A 63 1.76 -7.35 5.92
C VAL A 63 2.78 -7.87 4.90
N HIS A 64 3.02 -7.14 3.82
CA HIS A 64 3.98 -7.53 2.79
C HIS A 64 5.40 -7.66 3.34
N THR A 65 5.87 -6.69 4.13
CA THR A 65 7.19 -6.76 4.78
C THR A 65 7.27 -7.94 5.74
N SER A 66 6.25 -8.17 6.57
CA SER A 66 6.24 -9.33 7.49
C SER A 66 6.32 -10.67 6.75
N PHE A 67 5.65 -10.80 5.60
CA PHE A 67 5.76 -11.98 4.75
C PHE A 67 7.17 -12.19 4.19
N LEU A 68 7.91 -11.11 3.88
CA LEU A 68 9.29 -11.20 3.40
C LEU A 68 10.25 -11.59 4.53
N ASP A 69 10.04 -11.10 5.74
CA ASP A 69 10.86 -11.42 6.92
C ASP A 69 10.66 -12.87 7.39
N GLU A 70 9.47 -13.44 7.17
CA GLU A 70 9.17 -14.85 7.46
C GLU A 70 9.70 -15.83 6.41
N LEU A 71 10.21 -15.36 5.27
CA LEU A 71 10.85 -16.24 4.30
C LEU A 71 12.13 -16.84 4.92
N PRO A 72 12.32 -18.17 4.85
CA PRO A 72 13.56 -18.77 5.34
C PRO A 72 14.74 -18.08 4.65
N THR A 73 15.73 -17.69 5.44
CA THR A 73 16.91 -16.85 5.11
C THR A 73 17.70 -17.29 3.85
N GLY A 74 17.36 -18.43 3.24
CA GLY A 74 17.90 -18.93 1.99
C GLY A 74 17.24 -18.45 0.69
N SER A 75 16.17 -17.64 0.70
CA SER A 75 15.55 -17.15 -0.56
C SER A 75 16.15 -15.86 -1.11
N MET A 76 17.27 -15.34 -0.55
CA MET A 76 18.09 -14.30 -1.20
C MET A 76 18.81 -14.87 -2.43
N LEU A 77 18.06 -15.08 -3.51
CA LEU A 77 18.64 -15.32 -4.82
C LEU A 77 19.15 -13.98 -5.36
N SER A 78 20.47 -13.93 -5.55
CA SER A 78 21.30 -12.86 -6.14
C SER A 78 21.62 -11.62 -5.28
N ALA A 79 22.34 -11.81 -4.17
CA ALA A 79 23.43 -10.89 -3.86
C ALA A 79 24.73 -11.45 -4.47
N THR A 80 25.09 -10.97 -5.66
CA THR A 80 26.41 -11.26 -6.25
C THR A 80 27.48 -10.59 -5.39
N PRO A 81 28.43 -11.30 -4.76
CA PRO A 81 29.57 -10.66 -4.10
C PRO A 81 30.58 -10.26 -5.19
N GLY A 82 30.32 -9.14 -5.84
CA GLY A 82 31.20 -8.56 -6.86
C GLY A 82 32.19 -7.56 -6.27
N ARG A 83 33.48 -7.93 -6.31
CA ARG A 83 34.71 -7.15 -6.02
C ARG A 83 35.12 -6.97 -4.55
N ARG A 84 35.97 -7.90 -4.09
CA ARG A 84 37.13 -7.52 -3.27
C ARG A 84 38.11 -6.75 -4.15
N TYR A 85 38.28 -5.44 -3.94
CA TYR A 85 39.48 -4.75 -4.37
C TYR A 85 40.56 -4.99 -3.30
N ARG A 86 41.53 -5.85 -3.60
CA ARG A 86 42.75 -6.03 -2.81
C ARG A 86 43.80 -5.10 -3.41
N PRO A 87 44.20 -3.98 -2.76
CA PRO A 87 45.39 -3.29 -3.22
C PRO A 87 46.60 -4.20 -2.94
N GLN A 88 47.28 -4.62 -3.99
CA GLN A 88 48.63 -5.18 -3.86
C GLN A 88 49.58 -4.02 -3.53
N GLN A 89 50.04 -3.97 -2.29
CA GLN A 89 51.29 -3.29 -1.95
C GLN A 89 52.42 -4.30 -2.12
N THR A 90 53.41 -3.98 -2.95
CA THR A 90 54.88 -4.15 -2.74
C THR A 90 55.63 -4.12 -4.08
N PRO A 91 56.96 -3.89 -4.09
CA PRO A 91 57.85 -3.40 -3.02
C PRO A 91 58.21 -1.91 -3.16
#